data_AF-A0A117KDS4-F1
#
_entry.id   AF-A0A117KDS4-F1
#
_cell.length_a   1.000
_cell.length_b   1.000
_cell.length_c   1.000
_cell.angle_alpha   90.00
_cell.angle_beta   90.00
_cell.angle_gamma   90.00
#
_symmetry.space_group_name_H-M   'P 1'
#
loop_
_entity.id
_entity.type
_entity.pdbx_description
1 polymer ?
#
loop_
_entity_poly.entity_id
_entity_poly.type
_entity_poly.pdbx_seq_one_letter_code
_entity_poly.pdbx_strand_id
1 'polypeptide(L)'
;MKGNRKEYDFAFKEKAVLLSYERKSLILLEKELGLYSGALTIWRQEYKKFDVGGLVNNYVKSNLEIQKIQALEKKIRKSDLKFEILKNAGEYLNQGAPIIFYFIEENEKRYSIRMMCEVLDVNRRTYYGWKNQFVTKTQERKILIRKEISSIFFTCKRRYGSQRITIELQNSGYKISCSTVKKYMKELGLSSLVKKN
;
A
#
# COMPACT_ATOMS: atom_id res chain seq x y z
N MET A 1 -13.63 -20.04 21.12
CA MET A 1 -14.21 -19.14 20.10
C MET A 1 -14.71 -17.87 20.80
N LYS A 2 -14.00 -16.75 20.69
CA LYS A 2 -14.47 -15.48 21.29
C LYS A 2 -15.58 -14.93 20.39
N GLY A 3 -16.83 -15.05 20.82
CA GLY A 3 -17.98 -14.51 20.08
C GLY A 3 -17.80 -13.02 19.81
N ASN A 4 -18.15 -12.58 18.59
CA ASN A 4 -18.19 -11.18 18.21
C ASN A 4 -18.96 -10.39 19.28
N ARG A 5 -18.25 -9.56 20.04
CA ARG A 5 -18.91 -8.61 20.94
C ARG A 5 -19.62 -7.59 20.05
N LYS A 6 -20.94 -7.66 20.00
CA LYS A 6 -21.75 -6.60 19.41
C LYS A 6 -21.43 -5.31 20.17
N GLU A 7 -20.90 -4.33 19.44
CA GLU A 7 -20.63 -3.01 19.97
C GLU A 7 -21.94 -2.23 19.91
N TYR A 8 -22.44 -1.80 21.07
CA TYR A 8 -23.69 -1.07 21.18
C TYR A 8 -23.38 0.41 21.37
N ASP A 9 -24.12 1.25 20.65
CA ASP A 9 -24.08 2.69 20.85
C ASP A 9 -24.40 3.04 22.31
N PHE A 10 -23.71 4.05 22.81
CA PHE A 10 -23.78 4.44 24.21
C PHE A 10 -25.15 5.04 24.56
N ALA A 11 -25.75 5.83 23.68
CA ALA A 11 -27.09 6.40 23.90
C ALA A 11 -28.15 5.29 24.00
N PHE A 12 -27.96 4.20 23.26
CA PHE A 12 -28.79 3.00 23.38
C PHE A 12 -28.56 2.27 24.71
N LYS A 13 -27.29 2.08 25.15
CA LYS A 13 -26.99 1.46 26.44
C LYS A 13 -27.61 2.21 27.61
N GLU A 14 -27.54 3.54 27.59
CA GLU A 14 -28.13 4.38 28.63
C GLU A 14 -29.65 4.22 28.69
N LYS A 15 -30.34 4.40 27.56
CA LYS A 15 -31.80 4.21 27.50
C LYS A 15 -32.21 2.83 27.98
N ALA A 16 -31.47 1.79 27.58
CA ALA A 16 -31.71 0.42 28.01
C ALA A 16 -31.52 0.24 29.52
N VAL A 17 -30.51 0.89 30.13
CA VAL A 17 -30.29 0.89 31.58
C VAL A 17 -31.40 1.65 32.32
N LEU A 18 -31.81 2.83 31.86
CA LEU A 18 -32.91 3.59 32.47
C LEU A 18 -34.23 2.80 32.40
N LEU A 19 -34.59 2.28 31.22
CA LEU A 19 -35.75 1.41 31.00
C LEU A 19 -35.73 0.17 31.88
N SER A 20 -34.54 -0.37 32.17
CA SER A 20 -34.44 -1.53 33.03
C SER A 20 -34.97 -1.23 34.43
N TYR A 21 -34.71 -0.04 34.99
CA TYR A 21 -35.16 0.32 36.35
C TYR A 21 -36.69 0.44 36.45
N GLU A 22 -37.36 0.74 35.33
CA GLU A 22 -38.83 0.82 35.24
C GLU A 22 -39.50 -0.56 35.05
N ARG A 23 -38.75 -1.59 34.68
CA ARG A 23 -39.26 -2.93 34.36
C ARG A 23 -39.03 -3.94 35.49
N LYS A 24 -40.00 -4.85 35.67
CA LYS A 24 -39.93 -5.92 36.68
C LYS A 24 -39.00 -7.09 36.29
N SER A 25 -38.78 -7.34 34.99
CA SER A 25 -37.99 -8.47 34.50
C SER A 25 -36.89 -8.04 33.53
N LEU A 26 -35.64 -8.27 33.93
CA LEU A 26 -34.46 -7.92 33.13
C LEU A 26 -34.26 -8.87 31.95
N ILE A 27 -34.51 -10.16 32.16
CA ILE A 27 -34.32 -11.19 31.13
C ILE A 27 -35.28 -10.97 29.96
N LEU A 28 -36.52 -10.54 30.27
CA LEU A 28 -37.53 -10.26 29.25
C LEU A 28 -37.18 -8.99 28.46
N LEU A 29 -36.74 -7.94 29.15
CA LEU A 29 -36.26 -6.71 28.51
C LEU A 29 -35.00 -6.94 27.66
N GLU A 30 -34.08 -7.79 28.11
CA GLU A 30 -32.90 -8.18 27.32
C GLU A 30 -33.31 -8.86 26.00
N LYS A 31 -34.30 -9.76 26.04
CA LYS A 31 -34.84 -10.40 24.84
C LYS A 31 -35.55 -9.41 23.91
N GLU A 32 -36.37 -8.50 24.46
CA GLU A 32 -37.05 -7.46 23.68
C GLU A 32 -36.07 -6.53 22.95
N LEU A 33 -34.97 -6.16 23.61
CA LEU A 33 -33.93 -5.30 23.06
C LEU A 33 -32.90 -6.08 22.21
N GLY A 34 -33.05 -7.40 22.05
CA GLY A 34 -32.12 -8.25 21.29
C GLY A 34 -30.72 -8.36 21.91
N LEU A 35 -30.63 -8.18 23.22
CA LEU A 35 -29.41 -8.23 24.03
C LEU A 35 -29.08 -9.67 24.43
N TYR A 36 -27.81 -9.88 24.81
CA TYR A 36 -27.39 -11.14 25.44
C TYR A 36 -27.82 -11.17 26.92
N SER A 37 -28.04 -12.37 27.44
CA SER A 37 -28.44 -12.57 28.84
C SER A 37 -27.39 -12.01 29.81
N GLY A 38 -27.81 -11.14 30.74
CA GLY A 38 -26.94 -10.48 31.71
C GLY A 38 -26.30 -9.18 31.22
N ALA A 39 -26.61 -8.70 30.01
CA ALA A 39 -26.15 -7.42 29.50
C ALA A 39 -26.58 -6.24 30.41
N LEU A 40 -27.86 -6.19 30.79
CA LEU A 40 -28.39 -5.11 31.62
C LEU A 40 -27.85 -5.15 33.05
N THR A 41 -27.55 -6.35 33.57
CA THR A 41 -26.94 -6.51 34.89
C THR A 41 -25.53 -5.91 34.93
N ILE A 42 -24.72 -6.18 33.90
CA ILE A 42 -23.37 -5.61 33.76
C ILE A 42 -23.47 -4.09 33.58
N TRP A 43 -24.34 -3.63 32.68
CA TRP A 43 -24.48 -2.20 32.39
C TRP A 43 -25.03 -1.43 33.60
N ARG A 44 -25.92 -2.00 34.41
CA ARG A 44 -26.37 -1.40 35.68
C ARG A 44 -25.25 -1.25 36.69
N GLN A 45 -24.36 -2.23 36.82
CA GLN A 45 -23.20 -2.13 37.71
C GLN A 45 -22.21 -1.08 37.20
N GLU A 46 -21.99 -1.03 35.89
CA GLU A 46 -21.24 0.03 35.21
C GLU A 46 -21.93 1.39 35.29
N TYR A 47 -23.23 1.47 35.54
CA TYR A 47 -23.93 2.75 35.73
C TYR A 47 -23.85 3.20 37.18
N LYS A 48 -24.06 2.27 38.12
CA LYS A 48 -24.08 2.53 39.58
C LYS A 48 -22.73 2.97 40.14
N LYS A 49 -21.61 2.52 39.56
CA LYS A 49 -20.26 2.98 39.93
C LYS A 49 -20.02 4.47 39.62
N PHE A 50 -20.87 5.06 38.78
CA PHE A 50 -20.67 6.41 38.25
C PHE A 50 -21.85 7.35 38.57
N ASP A 51 -22.95 6.84 39.15
CA ASP A 51 -24.05 7.62 39.70
C ASP A 51 -23.66 8.23 41.06
N VAL A 52 -22.73 9.19 41.00
CA VAL A 52 -22.44 10.10 42.10
C VAL A 52 -23.37 11.32 41.93
N GLY A 53 -24.63 11.17 42.33
CA GLY A 53 -25.51 12.32 42.64
C GLY A 53 -26.14 13.06 41.46
N GLY A 54 -26.83 12.38 40.53
CA GLY A 54 -27.83 13.04 39.68
C GLY A 54 -27.33 13.76 38.42
N LEU A 55 -26.13 13.44 37.95
CA LEU A 55 -25.45 14.05 36.79
C LEU A 55 -25.62 13.27 35.46
N VAL A 56 -26.71 12.52 35.31
CA VAL A 56 -26.95 11.60 34.16
C VAL A 56 -26.78 12.29 32.80
N ASN A 57 -27.31 13.51 32.64
CA ASN A 57 -27.24 14.25 31.37
C ASN A 57 -25.81 14.77 31.04
N ASN A 58 -24.98 14.99 32.06
CA ASN A 58 -23.59 15.42 31.87
C ASN A 58 -22.67 14.27 31.44
N TYR A 59 -22.96 13.04 31.85
CA TYR A 59 -22.17 11.87 31.50
C TYR A 59 -22.24 11.52 30.00
N VAL A 60 -23.44 11.54 29.40
CA VAL A 60 -23.64 11.32 27.96
C VAL A 60 -22.88 12.35 27.14
N LYS A 61 -23.00 13.61 27.57
CA LYS A 61 -22.32 14.73 26.94
C LYS A 61 -20.80 14.57 27.03
N SER A 62 -20.25 14.25 28.20
CA SER A 62 -18.82 14.03 28.40
C SER A 62 -18.27 12.84 27.62
N ASN A 63 -18.98 11.71 27.53
CA ASN A 63 -18.51 10.55 26.77
C ASN A 63 -18.52 10.81 25.26
N LEU A 64 -19.57 11.46 24.74
CA LEU A 64 -19.62 11.92 23.35
C LEU A 64 -18.51 12.95 23.06
N GLU A 65 -18.22 13.84 24.01
CA GLU A 65 -17.10 14.78 23.93
C GLU A 65 -15.76 14.04 23.88
N ILE A 66 -15.54 13.03 24.73
CA ILE A 66 -14.31 12.21 24.70
C ILE A 66 -14.16 11.49 23.35
N GLN A 67 -15.23 10.88 22.82
CA GLN A 67 -15.19 10.24 21.51
C GLN A 67 -14.89 11.24 20.39
N LYS A 68 -15.48 12.44 20.45
CA LYS A 68 -15.18 13.53 19.51
C LYS A 68 -13.73 13.98 19.63
N ILE A 69 -13.21 14.17 20.84
CA ILE A 69 -11.82 14.54 21.10
C ILE A 69 -10.89 13.49 20.49
N GLN A 70 -11.10 12.20 20.79
CA GLN A 70 -10.28 11.12 20.21
C GLN A 70 -10.35 11.08 18.69
N ALA A 71 -11.53 11.28 18.10
CA ALA A 71 -11.69 11.33 16.66
C ALA A 71 -10.98 12.54 16.03
N LEU A 72 -11.03 13.70 16.69
CA LEU A 72 -10.36 14.92 16.26
C LEU A 72 -8.84 14.80 16.41
N GLU A 73 -8.34 14.31 17.54
CA GLU A 73 -6.92 14.02 17.76
C GLU A 73 -6.37 13.07 16.70
N LYS A 74 -7.14 12.02 16.35
CA LYS A 74 -6.76 11.10 15.27
C LYS A 74 -6.70 11.80 13.91
N LYS A 75 -7.62 12.73 13.63
CA LYS A 75 -7.61 13.55 12.41
C LYS A 75 -6.42 14.52 12.37
N ILE A 76 -6.12 15.17 13.50
CA ILE A 76 -4.97 16.07 13.66
C ILE A 76 -3.69 15.29 13.39
N ARG A 77 -3.47 14.17 14.09
CA ARG A 77 -2.31 13.30 13.90
C ARG A 77 -2.15 12.82 12.45
N LYS A 78 -3.25 12.46 11.78
CA LYS A 78 -3.22 12.08 10.37
C LYS A 78 -2.81 13.26 9.48
N SER A 79 -3.30 14.46 9.77
CA SER A 79 -3.00 15.68 9.00
C SER A 79 -1.55 16.11 9.21
N ASP A 80 -1.04 16.03 10.44
CA ASP A 80 0.36 16.33 10.77
C ASP A 80 1.32 15.40 10.03
N LEU A 81 1.03 14.09 10.01
CA LEU A 81 1.82 13.12 9.24
C LEU A 81 1.78 13.42 7.74
N LYS A 82 0.62 13.80 7.19
CA LYS A 82 0.51 14.19 5.78
C LYS A 82 1.37 15.42 5.47
N PHE A 83 1.32 16.42 6.35
CA PHE A 83 2.11 17.63 6.21
C PHE A 83 3.62 17.34 6.32
N GLU A 84 4.02 16.47 7.25
CA GLU A 84 5.42 16.04 7.41
C GLU A 84 5.95 15.35 6.15
N ILE A 85 5.17 14.44 5.57
CA ILE A 85 5.51 13.78 4.29
C ILE A 85 5.69 14.81 3.18
N LEU A 86 4.73 15.72 3.03
CA LEU A 86 4.76 16.73 1.96
C LEU A 86 5.98 17.66 2.12
N LYS A 87 6.26 18.10 3.36
CA LYS A 87 7.41 18.93 3.68
C LYS A 87 8.73 18.24 3.32
N ASN A 88 8.88 16.98 3.69
CA ASN A 88 10.10 16.20 3.42
C ASN A 88 10.25 15.85 1.94
N ALA A 89 9.14 15.72 1.21
CA ALA A 89 9.15 15.44 -0.23
C ALA A 89 9.35 16.70 -1.11
N GLY A 90 9.35 17.91 -0.53
CA GLY A 90 9.35 19.17 -1.26
C GLY A 90 10.47 19.29 -2.30
N GLU A 91 11.69 18.83 -1.96
CA GLU A 91 12.84 18.85 -2.88
C GLU A 91 12.68 17.88 -4.05
N TYR A 92 12.01 16.74 -3.82
CA TYR A 92 11.79 15.68 -4.80
C TYR A 92 10.68 16.04 -5.80
N LEU A 93 9.67 16.79 -5.35
CA LEU A 93 8.54 17.24 -6.18
C LEU A 93 8.98 18.15 -7.33
N ASN A 94 10.02 18.96 -7.13
CA ASN A 94 10.55 19.88 -8.15
C ASN A 94 11.37 19.18 -9.25
N GLN A 95 11.67 17.88 -9.11
CA GLN A 95 12.60 17.14 -9.97
C GLN A 95 11.90 16.06 -10.83
N GLY A 96 10.59 15.84 -10.64
CA GLY A 96 9.76 14.95 -11.45
C GLY A 96 9.59 13.52 -10.94
N ALA A 97 8.78 12.73 -11.65
CA ALA A 97 8.23 11.45 -11.19
C ALA A 97 9.25 10.35 -10.79
N PRO A 98 10.41 10.17 -11.45
CA PRO A 98 11.37 9.12 -11.06
C PRO A 98 11.92 9.33 -9.65
N ILE A 99 12.15 10.59 -9.27
CA ILE A 99 12.77 10.99 -8.00
C ILE A 99 11.75 10.90 -6.85
N ILE A 100 10.48 11.15 -7.11
CA ILE A 100 9.38 10.93 -6.16
C ILE A 100 9.31 9.45 -5.73
N PHE A 101 9.54 8.50 -6.64
CA PHE A 101 9.51 7.09 -6.27
C PHE A 101 10.69 6.67 -5.40
N TYR A 102 11.88 7.24 -5.58
CA TYR A 102 13.01 7.07 -4.67
C TYR A 102 12.69 7.58 -3.26
N PHE A 103 12.08 8.76 -3.14
CA PHE A 103 11.63 9.27 -1.83
C PHE A 103 10.70 8.29 -1.12
N ILE A 104 9.73 7.72 -1.85
CA ILE A 104 8.79 6.74 -1.28
C ILE A 104 9.52 5.50 -0.80
N GLU A 105 10.47 4.98 -1.58
CA GLU A 105 11.27 3.80 -1.23
C GLU A 105 12.12 4.00 0.03
N GLU A 106 12.83 5.13 0.13
CA GLU A 106 13.68 5.45 1.28
C GLU A 106 12.87 5.59 2.59
N ASN A 107 11.61 6.00 2.49
CA ASN A 107 10.76 6.31 3.64
C ASN A 107 9.72 5.23 3.98
N GLU A 108 9.76 4.05 3.36
CA GLU A 108 8.80 2.95 3.61
C GLU A 108 8.75 2.47 5.06
N LYS A 109 9.88 2.58 5.78
CA LYS A 109 9.97 2.20 7.19
C LYS A 109 9.33 3.24 8.12
N ARG A 110 9.24 4.50 7.67
CA ARG A 110 8.80 5.63 8.47
C ARG A 110 7.32 5.97 8.24
N TYR A 111 6.86 5.85 6.99
CA TYR A 111 5.48 6.18 6.62
C TYR A 111 4.81 5.05 5.86
N SER A 112 3.48 5.01 5.90
CA SER A 112 2.72 4.08 5.07
C SER A 112 2.81 4.48 3.58
N ILE A 113 3.15 3.53 2.71
CA ILE A 113 3.11 3.69 1.24
C ILE A 113 1.74 4.22 0.80
N ARG A 114 0.65 3.74 1.44
CA ARG A 114 -0.71 4.20 1.15
C ARG A 114 -0.85 5.71 1.28
N MET A 115 -0.29 6.25 2.36
CA MET A 115 -0.37 7.65 2.74
C MET A 115 0.59 8.50 1.92
N MET A 116 1.83 8.04 1.71
CA MET A 116 2.78 8.75 0.85
C MET A 116 2.24 8.92 -0.57
N CYS A 117 1.70 7.85 -1.16
CA CYS A 117 1.09 7.93 -2.49
C CYS A 117 -0.14 8.86 -2.55
N GLU A 118 -0.92 8.95 -1.48
CA GLU A 118 -2.07 9.87 -1.39
C GLU A 118 -1.62 11.34 -1.27
N VAL A 119 -0.54 11.60 -0.52
CA VAL A 119 0.00 12.96 -0.31
C VAL A 119 0.73 13.48 -1.54
N LEU A 120 1.46 12.61 -2.23
CA LEU A 120 2.31 12.97 -3.37
C LEU A 120 1.59 12.84 -4.72
N ASP A 121 0.28 12.55 -4.70
CA ASP A 121 -0.57 12.35 -5.88
C ASP A 121 0.01 11.36 -6.91
N VAL A 122 0.51 10.22 -6.41
CA VAL A 122 1.08 9.16 -7.24
C VAL A 122 0.27 7.87 -7.12
N ASN A 123 0.06 7.20 -8.24
CA ASN A 123 -0.65 5.93 -8.25
C ASN A 123 0.24 4.82 -7.65
N ARG A 124 -0.28 4.13 -6.62
CA ARG A 124 0.41 3.00 -5.96
C ARG A 124 0.83 1.91 -6.94
N ARG A 125 0.01 1.60 -7.95
CA ARG A 125 0.35 0.59 -8.97
C ARG A 125 1.57 1.02 -9.77
N THR A 126 1.68 2.31 -10.09
CA THR A 126 2.84 2.86 -10.80
C THR A 126 4.09 2.78 -9.93
N TYR A 127 3.98 3.15 -8.66
CA TYR A 127 5.09 3.00 -7.70
C TYR A 127 5.54 1.54 -7.56
N TYR A 128 4.62 0.59 -7.35
CA TYR A 128 4.98 -0.83 -7.29
C TYR A 128 5.52 -1.35 -8.63
N GLY A 129 5.04 -0.85 -9.78
CA GLY A 129 5.59 -1.19 -11.08
C GLY A 129 7.03 -0.68 -11.28
N TRP A 130 7.32 0.53 -10.79
CA TRP A 130 8.66 1.10 -10.75
C TRP A 130 9.56 0.32 -9.77
N LYS A 131 9.10 0.10 -8.54
CA LYS A 131 9.88 -0.60 -7.50
C LYS A 131 10.20 -2.04 -7.89
N ASN A 132 9.22 -2.72 -8.49
CA ASN A 132 9.38 -4.11 -8.90
C ASN A 132 10.04 -4.24 -10.27
N GLN A 133 10.67 -3.19 -10.83
CA GLN A 133 11.27 -3.10 -12.19
C GLN A 133 11.15 -4.42 -12.95
N PHE A 134 9.99 -4.68 -13.55
CA PHE A 134 9.79 -5.92 -14.30
C PHE A 134 10.62 -5.79 -15.56
N VAL A 135 11.88 -6.18 -15.49
CA VAL A 135 12.54 -6.73 -16.66
C VAL A 135 11.74 -7.99 -16.97
N THR A 136 10.75 -7.87 -17.85
CA THR A 136 9.97 -9.02 -18.29
C THR A 136 10.94 -10.12 -18.76
N LYS A 137 10.59 -11.40 -18.65
CA LYS A 137 11.45 -12.49 -19.17
C LYS A 137 11.93 -12.23 -20.60
N THR A 138 11.12 -11.55 -21.41
CA THR A 138 11.47 -11.09 -22.76
C THR A 138 12.53 -9.99 -22.77
N GLN A 139 12.45 -8.99 -21.89
CA GLN A 139 13.48 -7.96 -21.73
C GLN A 139 14.78 -8.54 -21.13
N GLU A 140 14.70 -9.47 -20.17
CA GLU A 140 15.89 -10.14 -19.61
C GLU A 140 16.61 -10.93 -20.70
N ARG A 141 15.85 -11.74 -21.45
CA ARG A 141 16.35 -12.45 -22.62
C ARG A 141 16.95 -11.49 -23.65
N LYS A 142 16.32 -10.33 -23.89
CA LYS A 142 16.83 -9.31 -24.82
C LYS A 142 18.15 -8.71 -24.31
N ILE A 143 18.27 -8.40 -23.03
CA ILE A 143 19.49 -7.88 -22.41
C ILE A 143 20.62 -8.91 -22.51
N LEU A 144 20.35 -10.17 -22.14
CA LEU A 144 21.31 -11.26 -22.21
C LEU A 144 21.83 -11.46 -23.63
N ILE A 145 20.93 -11.58 -24.61
CA ILE A 145 21.31 -11.77 -26.02
C ILE A 145 22.09 -10.57 -26.55
N ARG A 146 21.74 -9.33 -26.16
CA ARG A 146 22.48 -8.13 -26.57
C ARG A 146 23.89 -8.12 -26.01
N LYS A 147 24.07 -8.56 -24.76
CA LYS A 147 25.39 -8.70 -24.14
C LYS A 147 26.25 -9.72 -24.91
N GLU A 148 25.69 -10.87 -25.26
CA GLU A 148 26.39 -11.89 -26.06
C GLU A 148 26.71 -11.41 -27.47
N ILE A 149 25.78 -10.73 -28.16
CA ILE A 149 26.05 -10.12 -29.47
C ILE A 149 27.25 -9.18 -29.41
N SER A 150 27.29 -8.30 -28.41
CA SER A 150 28.43 -7.38 -28.22
C SER A 150 29.72 -8.14 -27.94
N SER A 151 29.68 -9.14 -27.06
CA SER A 151 30.84 -9.98 -26.72
C SER A 151 31.45 -10.64 -27.96
N ILE A 152 30.63 -11.33 -28.76
CA ILE A 152 31.06 -12.00 -30.00
C ILE A 152 31.58 -10.95 -31.00
N PHE A 153 30.86 -9.84 -31.17
CA PHE A 153 31.23 -8.80 -32.12
C PHE A 153 32.63 -8.21 -31.83
N PHE A 154 32.92 -7.89 -30.58
CA PHE A 154 34.22 -7.33 -30.19
C PHE A 154 35.33 -8.40 -30.16
N THR A 155 35.04 -9.62 -29.70
CA THR A 155 36.00 -10.75 -29.73
C THR A 155 36.45 -11.07 -31.16
N CYS A 156 35.54 -11.01 -32.13
CA CYS A 156 35.86 -11.21 -33.54
C CYS A 156 36.43 -9.96 -34.24
N LYS A 157 36.87 -8.95 -33.48
CA LYS A 157 37.44 -7.69 -33.98
C LYS A 157 36.51 -6.95 -34.95
N ARG A 158 35.19 -6.93 -34.66
CA ARG A 158 34.15 -6.24 -35.44
C ARG A 158 33.98 -6.73 -36.89
N ARG A 159 34.56 -7.89 -37.24
CA ARG A 159 34.46 -8.48 -38.59
C ARG A 159 33.13 -9.17 -38.83
N TYR A 160 32.53 -9.74 -37.78
CA TYR A 160 31.33 -10.54 -37.93
C TYR A 160 30.09 -9.66 -38.07
N GLY A 161 29.32 -9.91 -39.13
CA GLY A 161 27.98 -9.36 -39.32
C GLY A 161 26.91 -10.26 -38.69
N SER A 162 25.64 -9.85 -38.83
CA SER A 162 24.51 -10.53 -38.18
C SER A 162 24.42 -12.03 -38.50
N GLN A 163 24.78 -12.47 -39.71
CA GLN A 163 24.78 -13.88 -40.10
C GLN A 163 25.75 -14.71 -39.25
N ARG A 164 27.03 -14.32 -39.19
CA ARG A 164 28.05 -15.06 -38.43
C ARG A 164 27.79 -15.02 -36.93
N ILE A 165 27.34 -13.87 -36.40
CA ILE A 165 26.95 -13.77 -34.99
C ILE A 165 25.75 -14.66 -34.66
N THR A 166 24.81 -14.83 -35.59
CA THR A 166 23.67 -15.74 -35.38
C THR A 166 24.14 -17.19 -35.24
N ILE A 167 25.10 -17.62 -36.07
CA ILE A 167 25.66 -18.98 -36.00
C ILE A 167 26.34 -19.20 -34.65
N GLU A 168 27.18 -18.27 -34.20
CA GLU A 168 27.85 -18.35 -32.89
C GLU A 168 26.84 -18.44 -31.74
N LEU A 169 25.80 -17.61 -31.75
CA LEU A 169 24.74 -17.66 -30.74
C LEU A 169 23.99 -19.00 -30.76
N GLN A 170 23.71 -19.56 -31.93
CA GLN A 170 23.06 -20.86 -32.04
C GLN A 170 23.96 -21.99 -31.51
N ASN A 171 25.27 -21.93 -31.79
CA ASN A 171 26.26 -22.86 -31.23
C ASN A 171 26.35 -22.77 -29.70
N SER A 172 26.14 -21.57 -29.14
CA SER A 172 26.03 -21.37 -27.68
C SER A 172 24.64 -21.73 -27.10
N GLY A 173 23.75 -22.36 -27.88
CA GLY A 173 22.45 -22.85 -27.41
C GLY A 173 21.29 -21.85 -27.51
N TYR A 174 21.50 -20.66 -28.09
CA TYR A 174 20.42 -19.68 -28.26
C TYR A 174 19.54 -19.97 -29.48
N LYS A 175 18.24 -20.20 -29.24
CA LYS A 175 17.22 -20.19 -30.30
C LYS A 175 16.87 -18.76 -30.70
N ILE A 176 17.56 -18.21 -31.72
CA ILE A 176 17.33 -16.87 -32.26
C ILE A 176 17.49 -16.84 -33.79
N SER A 177 16.70 -15.99 -34.45
CA SER A 177 16.77 -15.77 -35.90
C SER A 177 17.76 -14.67 -36.28
N CYS A 178 18.33 -14.75 -37.48
CA CYS A 178 19.24 -13.73 -38.01
C CYS A 178 18.57 -12.34 -38.12
N SER A 179 17.26 -12.30 -38.40
CA SER A 179 16.50 -11.04 -38.44
C SER A 179 16.49 -10.33 -37.07
N THR A 180 16.32 -11.10 -35.98
CA THR A 180 16.33 -10.59 -34.61
C THR A 180 17.71 -10.11 -34.21
N VAL A 181 18.77 -10.88 -34.55
CA VAL A 181 20.17 -10.46 -34.31
C VAL A 181 20.48 -9.16 -35.06
N LYS A 182 20.08 -9.04 -36.33
CA LYS A 182 20.26 -7.81 -37.12
C LYS A 182 19.56 -6.61 -36.47
N LYS A 183 18.33 -6.79 -35.99
CA LYS A 183 17.59 -5.75 -35.24
C LYS A 183 18.37 -5.32 -34.00
N TYR A 184 18.83 -6.27 -33.19
CA TYR A 184 19.55 -5.97 -31.95
C TYR A 184 20.91 -5.32 -32.21
N MET A 185 21.65 -5.74 -33.23
CA MET A 185 22.88 -5.08 -33.67
C MET A 185 22.62 -3.62 -34.07
N LYS A 186 21.55 -3.36 -34.83
CA LYS A 186 21.16 -1.99 -35.22
C LYS A 186 20.82 -1.14 -33.99
N GLU A 187 20.03 -1.66 -33.07
CA GLU A 187 19.68 -0.97 -31.83
C GLU A 187 20.91 -0.75 -30.91
N LEU A 188 22.00 -1.51 -31.08
CA LEU A 188 23.28 -1.34 -30.37
C LEU A 188 24.30 -0.47 -31.15
N GLY A 189 23.97 0.00 -32.35
CA GLY A 189 24.90 0.74 -33.20
C GLY A 189 26.06 -0.10 -33.76
N LEU A 190 25.92 -1.43 -33.82
CA LEU A 190 26.97 -2.34 -34.28
C LEU A 190 26.85 -2.65 -35.77
N SER A 191 27.92 -2.42 -36.52
CA SER A 191 28.04 -2.74 -37.94
C SER A 191 29.38 -3.42 -38.25
N SER A 192 29.36 -4.49 -39.05
CA SER A 192 30.59 -5.14 -39.52
C SER A 192 31.45 -4.19 -40.33
N LEU A 193 32.77 -4.25 -40.14
CA LEU A 193 33.76 -3.50 -40.92
C LEU A 193 34.04 -4.09 -42.31
N VAL A 194 33.51 -5.27 -42.61
CA VAL A 194 33.72 -5.93 -43.90
C VAL A 194 32.78 -5.29 -44.92
N LYS A 195 33.34 -4.64 -45.96
CA LYS A 195 32.57 -4.13 -47.09
C LYS A 195 31.81 -5.31 -47.73
N LYS A 196 30.51 -5.11 -48.00
CA LYS A 196 29.78 -6.02 -48.88
C LYS A 196 30.36 -5.83 -50.28
N ASN A 197 30.99 -6.88 -50.80
CA ASN A 197 31.25 -7.01 -52.23
C ASN A 197 29.92 -7.26 -52.96
#